data_AF-A0A4Q6BI47-F1
#
_entry.id   AF-A0A4Q6BI47-F1
#
_cell.length_a   1.000
_cell.length_b   1.000
_cell.length_c   1.000
_cell.angle_alpha   90.00
_cell.angle_beta   90.00
_cell.angle_gamma   90.00
#
_symmetry.space_group_name_H-M   'P 1'
#
loop_
_entity.id
_entity.type
_entity.pdbx_description
1 polymer ?
#
loop_
_entity_poly.entity_id
_entity_poly.type
_entity_poly.pdbx_seq_one_letter_code
_entity_poly.pdbx_strand_id
1 'polypeptide(L)'
;MTPSQKILQKLGLKEPEAVNEASPATQTNQQPSFTEPEPENPRRSFLKKSALGGLALGSSVLLSPIEEVIAQSTQKVKRFSAPSDLKITDLRYAVTTVLGRTAIIRIDTNQGIYGLGEVRDGADERYALMLKSRLLGKNPCNVEQIFKSIKQFGGQARQAGGVCAVEMALWDIVGKAYNVPAWQLLGGRYRDNVRLYADTPEASSPEEQKKLINKRIVDQGYTWLKMDVSIGELRGKPGTVVNG
;
A
#
# COMPACT_ATOMS: atom_id res chain seq x y z
N MET A 1 4.80 -21.14 -23.38
CA MET A 1 5.69 -20.40 -22.47
C MET A 1 4.89 -19.43 -21.64
N THR A 2 4.88 -19.61 -20.32
CA THR A 2 4.21 -18.70 -19.39
C THR A 2 4.96 -17.36 -19.29
N PRO A 3 4.33 -16.27 -18.83
CA PRO A 3 5.00 -14.99 -18.61
C PRO A 3 6.23 -15.09 -17.69
N SER A 4 6.18 -15.98 -16.70
CA SER A 4 7.31 -16.30 -15.80
C SER A 4 8.51 -16.88 -16.58
N GLN A 5 8.27 -17.83 -17.48
CA GLN A 5 9.31 -18.47 -18.28
C GLN A 5 10.05 -17.50 -19.22
N LYS A 6 9.37 -16.47 -19.73
CA LYS A 6 9.99 -15.43 -20.58
C LYS A 6 10.95 -14.53 -19.78
N ILE A 7 10.61 -14.25 -18.51
CA ILE A 7 11.43 -13.41 -17.62
C ILE A 7 12.70 -14.17 -17.20
N LEU A 8 12.55 -15.45 -16.85
CA LEU A 8 13.67 -16.31 -16.45
C LEU A 8 14.68 -16.52 -17.59
N GLN A 9 14.20 -16.73 -18.82
CA GLN A 9 15.05 -16.82 -20.00
C GLN A 9 15.83 -15.53 -20.28
N LYS A 10 15.21 -14.36 -20.08
CA LYS A 10 15.85 -13.05 -20.28
C LYS A 10 16.93 -12.76 -19.22
N LEU A 11 16.85 -13.41 -18.06
CA LEU A 11 17.79 -13.27 -16.95
C LEU A 11 18.84 -14.40 -16.89
N GLY A 12 18.81 -15.37 -17.81
CA GLY A 12 19.75 -16.50 -17.83
C GLY A 12 19.54 -17.50 -16.68
N LEU A 13 18.37 -17.49 -16.05
CA LEU A 13 18.06 -18.32 -14.87
C LEU A 13 17.10 -19.45 -15.27
N LYS A 14 17.29 -20.64 -14.67
CA LYS A 14 16.38 -21.78 -14.81
C LYS A 14 15.44 -21.85 -13.60
N GLU A 15 14.23 -22.38 -13.79
CA GLU A 15 13.34 -22.68 -12.67
C GLU A 15 14.00 -23.73 -11.74
N PRO A 16 13.89 -23.59 -10.41
CA PRO A 16 14.36 -24.62 -9.50
C PRO A 16 13.47 -25.87 -9.65
N GLU A 17 14.11 -27.04 -9.73
CA GLU A 17 13.40 -28.32 -9.84
C GLU A 17 12.58 -28.61 -8.57
N ALA A 18 11.36 -29.11 -8.78
CA ALA A 18 10.47 -29.50 -7.69
C ALA A 18 11.05 -30.70 -6.94
N VAL A 19 11.24 -30.56 -5.63
CA VAL A 19 11.62 -31.65 -4.73
C VAL A 19 10.40 -32.54 -4.52
N ASN A 20 10.41 -33.72 -5.14
CA ASN A 20 9.46 -34.80 -4.84
C ASN A 20 9.98 -35.63 -3.66
N GLU A 21 9.13 -35.80 -2.64
CA GLU A 21 9.34 -36.73 -1.53
C GLU A 21 9.09 -38.19 -1.97
N ALA A 22 9.82 -39.10 -1.30
CA ALA A 22 9.63 -40.55 -1.11
C ALA A 22 10.56 -41.55 -1.86
N SER A 23 11.24 -42.36 -1.03
CA SER A 23 12.25 -43.45 -1.16
C SER A 23 11.78 -44.74 -1.90
N PRO A 24 12.52 -45.90 -1.93
CA PRO A 24 13.85 -46.26 -1.38
C PRO A 24 14.80 -47.12 -2.26
N ALA A 25 16.04 -47.26 -1.75
CA ALA A 25 16.98 -48.41 -1.84
C ALA A 25 17.82 -48.65 -3.12
N THR A 26 19.16 -48.58 -2.98
CA THR A 26 20.11 -49.74 -2.94
C THR A 26 21.55 -49.31 -3.29
N GLN A 27 22.47 -49.39 -2.31
CA GLN A 27 23.94 -49.66 -2.35
C GLN A 27 24.85 -48.71 -3.20
N THR A 28 26.10 -48.38 -2.87
CA THR A 28 27.20 -49.13 -2.23
C THR A 28 28.29 -48.19 -1.69
N ASN A 29 28.87 -48.60 -0.56
CA ASN A 29 30.20 -48.37 0.02
C ASN A 29 31.26 -47.53 -0.73
N GLN A 30 31.84 -46.55 0.00
CA GLN A 30 33.29 -46.42 0.24
C GLN A 30 33.53 -45.55 1.50
N GLN A 31 34.10 -46.13 2.56
CA GLN A 31 34.60 -45.43 3.76
C GLN A 31 36.04 -44.97 3.55
N PRO A 32 36.43 -43.87 4.20
CA PRO A 32 37.58 -43.94 5.10
C PRO A 32 37.26 -43.42 6.51
N SER A 33 37.93 -44.03 7.47
CA SER A 33 37.78 -43.91 8.92
C SER A 33 38.05 -42.50 9.48
N PHE A 34 37.07 -41.97 10.20
CA PHE A 34 37.25 -40.90 11.18
C PHE A 34 37.09 -41.49 12.58
N THR A 35 38.07 -41.27 13.46
CA THR A 35 37.95 -41.52 14.89
C THR A 35 36.84 -40.64 15.46
N GLU A 36 35.73 -41.25 15.90
CA GLU A 36 34.64 -40.54 16.57
C GLU A 36 35.10 -40.03 17.94
N PRO A 37 34.91 -38.74 18.28
CA PRO A 37 34.95 -38.31 19.66
C PRO A 37 33.74 -38.91 20.40
N GLU A 38 34.00 -39.47 21.59
CA GLU A 38 33.01 -40.06 22.51
C GLU A 38 31.66 -39.31 22.53
N PRO A 39 30.51 -40.02 22.48
CA PRO A 39 29.21 -39.40 22.37
C PRO A 39 28.86 -38.63 23.66
N GLU A 40 28.96 -37.31 23.59
CA GLU A 40 28.56 -36.43 24.69
C GLU A 40 27.06 -36.62 24.96
N ASN A 41 26.70 -37.02 26.18
CA ASN A 41 25.32 -37.37 26.54
C ASN A 41 24.34 -36.22 26.18
N PRO A 42 23.41 -36.42 25.23
CA PRO A 42 22.62 -35.36 24.62
C PRO A 42 21.73 -34.63 25.63
N ARG A 43 21.29 -35.31 26.70
CA ARG A 43 20.52 -34.69 27.79
C ARG A 43 21.38 -33.76 28.64
N ARG A 44 22.62 -34.15 28.92
CA ARG A 44 23.58 -33.34 29.69
C ARG A 44 24.09 -32.15 28.87
N SER A 45 24.29 -32.34 27.56
CA SER A 45 24.61 -31.27 26.61
C SER A 45 23.46 -30.25 26.50
N PHE A 46 22.22 -30.73 26.38
CA PHE A 46 21.03 -29.88 26.35
C PHE A 46 20.83 -29.09 27.66
N LEU A 47 20.97 -29.74 28.81
CA LEU A 47 20.86 -29.06 30.12
C LEU A 47 21.98 -28.04 30.34
N LYS A 48 23.22 -28.35 29.94
CA LYS A 48 24.35 -27.40 30.00
C LYS A 48 24.11 -26.19 29.10
N LYS A 49 23.69 -26.42 27.84
CA LYS A 49 23.40 -25.35 26.88
C LYS A 49 22.21 -24.50 27.32
N SER A 50 21.17 -25.11 27.88
CA SER A 50 20.00 -24.41 28.42
C SER A 50 20.33 -23.63 29.70
N ALA A 51 21.15 -24.18 30.60
CA ALA A 51 21.59 -23.49 31.81
C ALA A 51 22.53 -22.33 31.48
N LEU A 52 23.49 -22.51 30.55
CA LEU A 52 24.37 -21.44 30.07
C LEU A 52 23.60 -20.36 29.32
N GLY A 53 22.65 -20.74 28.45
CA GLY A 53 21.78 -19.79 27.74
C GLY A 53 20.86 -19.03 28.68
N GLY A 54 20.28 -19.70 29.67
CA GLY A 54 19.40 -19.11 30.69
C GLY A 54 20.14 -18.20 31.68
N LEU A 55 21.37 -18.55 32.07
CA LEU A 55 22.20 -17.70 32.93
C LEU A 55 22.77 -16.50 32.17
N ALA A 56 23.17 -16.66 30.90
CA ALA A 56 23.65 -15.55 30.08
C ALA A 56 22.52 -14.55 29.74
N LEU A 57 21.33 -15.04 29.41
CA LEU A 57 20.14 -14.19 29.22
C LEU A 57 19.68 -13.59 30.56
N GLY A 58 19.68 -14.37 31.64
CA GLY A 58 19.28 -13.89 32.97
C GLY A 58 20.23 -12.83 33.52
N SER A 59 21.54 -13.01 33.37
CA SER A 59 22.54 -12.04 33.85
C SER A 59 22.57 -10.76 33.02
N SER A 60 22.45 -10.86 31.69
CA SER A 60 22.35 -9.68 30.83
C SER A 60 21.06 -8.89 31.07
N VAL A 61 19.92 -9.57 31.27
CA VAL A 61 18.65 -8.92 31.61
C VAL A 61 18.63 -8.30 33.01
N LEU A 62 19.35 -8.88 33.99
CA LEU A 62 19.42 -8.35 35.35
C LEU A 62 20.40 -7.17 35.51
N LEU A 63 21.40 -7.06 34.63
CA LEU A 63 22.45 -6.04 34.70
C LEU A 63 22.26 -4.89 33.68
N SER A 64 21.44 -5.09 32.65
CA SER A 64 21.10 -4.03 31.70
C SER A 64 20.02 -3.09 32.28
N PRO A 65 20.08 -1.78 31.98
CA PRO A 65 18.98 -0.88 32.22
C PRO A 65 17.69 -1.44 31.60
N ILE A 66 16.57 -1.26 32.29
CA ILE A 66 15.29 -1.81 31.86
C ILE A 66 14.90 -1.33 30.45
N GLU A 67 15.35 -0.14 30.03
CA GLU A 67 15.16 0.35 28.68
C GLU A 67 15.86 -0.50 27.61
N GLU A 68 17.08 -0.98 27.86
CA GLU A 68 17.82 -1.82 26.91
C GLU A 68 17.20 -3.21 26.78
N VAL A 69 16.75 -3.78 27.90
CA VAL A 69 16.02 -5.06 27.92
C VAL A 69 14.72 -4.95 27.13
N ILE A 70 13.98 -3.85 27.32
CA ILE A 70 12.77 -3.56 26.54
C ILE A 70 13.12 -3.35 25.07
N ALA A 71 14.17 -2.58 24.74
CA ALA A 71 14.58 -2.35 23.36
C ALA A 71 14.94 -3.67 22.65
N GLN A 72 15.74 -4.52 23.28
CA GLN A 72 16.23 -5.78 22.70
C GLN A 72 15.11 -6.85 22.58
N SER A 73 14.29 -7.03 23.63
CA SER A 73 13.17 -7.97 23.62
C SER A 73 12.11 -7.64 22.56
N THR A 74 12.04 -6.38 22.20
CA THR A 74 10.96 -5.82 21.41
C THR A 74 11.42 -5.39 20.01
N GLN A 75 12.72 -5.49 19.73
CA GLN A 75 13.37 -5.23 18.45
C GLN A 75 12.82 -6.11 17.31
N LYS A 76 12.40 -7.34 17.60
CA LYS A 76 11.84 -8.27 16.61
C LYS A 76 10.33 -8.15 16.42
N VAL A 77 9.66 -7.35 17.25
CA VAL A 77 8.23 -7.08 17.05
C VAL A 77 8.11 -6.13 15.87
N LYS A 78 7.45 -6.58 14.79
CA LYS A 78 7.02 -5.70 13.69
C LYS A 78 5.97 -4.73 14.25
N ARG A 79 6.43 -3.66 14.88
CA ARG A 79 5.60 -2.55 15.33
C ARG A 79 5.17 -1.76 14.10
N PHE A 80 4.06 -2.14 13.50
CA PHE A 80 3.42 -1.33 12.46
C PHE A 80 2.84 -0.01 12.99
N SER A 81 3.43 0.59 14.04
CA SER A 81 2.86 1.53 15.02
C SER A 81 2.04 0.85 16.12
N ALA A 82 1.97 1.48 17.29
CA ALA A 82 0.97 1.23 18.33
C ALA A 82 -0.25 2.11 18.02
N PRO A 83 -1.34 1.57 17.43
CA PRO A 83 -2.42 2.40 16.88
C PRO A 83 -3.10 3.29 17.93
N SER A 84 -3.16 2.86 19.19
CA SER A 84 -3.70 3.64 20.31
C SER A 84 -2.91 4.92 20.60
N ASP A 85 -1.61 4.93 20.33
CA ASP A 85 -0.69 6.01 20.70
C ASP A 85 -0.31 6.90 19.50
N LEU A 86 -0.93 6.66 18.34
CA LEU A 86 -0.72 7.49 17.16
C LEU A 86 -1.26 8.89 17.41
N LYS A 87 -0.49 9.88 16.95
CA LYS A 87 -0.83 11.30 17.00
C LYS A 87 -0.41 11.94 15.69
N ILE A 88 -1.31 12.72 15.11
CA ILE A 88 -1.01 13.55 13.95
C ILE A 88 -0.02 14.65 14.38
N THR A 89 1.09 14.76 13.69
CA THR A 89 2.15 15.74 13.97
C THR A 89 2.24 16.83 12.93
N ASP A 90 1.85 16.54 11.68
CA ASP A 90 1.93 17.51 10.60
C ASP A 90 0.90 17.27 9.50
N LEU A 91 0.61 18.32 8.74
CA LEU A 91 -0.13 18.28 7.49
C LEU A 91 0.56 19.22 6.50
N ARG A 92 0.95 18.66 5.36
CA ARG A 92 1.63 19.32 4.24
C ARG A 92 0.96 18.94 2.92
N TYR A 93 1.35 19.59 1.82
CA TYR A 93 0.81 19.30 0.50
C TYR A 93 1.88 19.44 -0.58
N ALA A 94 1.61 18.82 -1.72
CA ALA A 94 2.30 19.06 -2.99
C ALA A 94 1.25 19.24 -4.09
N VAL A 95 1.47 20.17 -5.01
CA VAL A 95 0.59 20.39 -6.16
C VAL A 95 1.23 19.75 -7.37
N THR A 96 0.46 18.91 -8.06
CA THR A 96 0.82 18.32 -9.34
C THR A 96 0.15 19.11 -10.46
N THR A 97 0.81 19.12 -11.63
CA THR A 97 0.32 19.75 -12.86
C THR A 97 -0.07 18.73 -13.93
N VAL A 98 -0.05 17.44 -13.57
CA VAL A 98 -0.38 16.34 -14.48
C VAL A 98 -1.90 16.26 -14.61
N LEU A 99 -2.42 16.46 -15.83
CA LEU A 99 -3.86 16.50 -16.14
C LEU A 99 -4.62 17.60 -15.40
N GLY A 100 -3.95 18.73 -15.18
CA GLY A 100 -4.51 19.89 -14.46
C GLY A 100 -3.86 20.08 -13.10
N ARG A 101 -4.44 20.98 -12.31
CA ARG A 101 -3.95 21.32 -10.97
C ARG A 101 -4.63 20.44 -9.94
N THR A 102 -3.88 19.53 -9.34
CA THR A 102 -4.37 18.62 -8.28
C THR A 102 -3.43 18.70 -7.08
N ALA A 103 -3.98 18.89 -5.88
CA ALA A 103 -3.18 18.95 -4.66
C ALA A 103 -3.27 17.63 -3.90
N ILE A 104 -2.13 17.05 -3.55
CA ILE A 104 -2.03 15.87 -2.69
C ILE A 104 -1.55 16.33 -1.32
N ILE A 105 -2.31 16.03 -0.27
CA ILE A 105 -1.88 16.26 1.10
C ILE A 105 -1.14 15.05 1.65
N ARG A 106 -0.27 15.32 2.62
CA ARG A 106 0.40 14.32 3.44
C ARG A 106 0.17 14.66 4.91
N ILE A 107 -0.32 13.68 5.66
CA ILE A 107 -0.45 13.76 7.13
C ILE A 107 0.64 12.88 7.74
N ASP A 108 1.53 13.47 8.53
CA ASP A 108 2.58 12.74 9.25
C ASP A 108 2.15 12.45 10.70
N THR A 109 2.70 11.37 11.27
CA THR A 109 2.43 10.96 12.66
C THR A 109 3.70 10.88 13.51
N ASN A 110 3.52 10.81 14.82
CA ASN A 110 4.60 10.64 15.81
C ASN A 110 5.34 9.29 15.73
N GLN A 111 4.84 8.32 14.97
CA GLN A 111 5.44 6.98 14.86
C GLN A 111 5.98 6.69 13.45
N GLY A 112 6.20 7.73 12.65
CA GLY A 112 6.85 7.62 11.33
C GLY A 112 5.97 7.10 10.19
N ILE A 113 4.72 6.70 10.47
CA ILE A 113 3.74 6.42 9.42
C ILE A 113 3.06 7.71 8.95
N TYR A 114 2.65 7.73 7.68
CA TYR A 114 2.00 8.87 7.07
C TYR A 114 0.86 8.43 6.15
N GLY A 115 -0.07 9.34 5.89
CA GLY A 115 -1.20 9.16 4.99
C GLY A 115 -1.21 10.16 3.86
N LEU A 116 -1.70 9.73 2.69
CA LEU A 116 -1.90 10.58 1.52
C LEU A 116 -3.38 10.74 1.21
N GLY A 117 -3.76 11.94 0.80
CA GLY A 117 -5.12 12.25 0.39
C GLY A 117 -5.15 13.27 -0.74
N GLU A 118 -6.13 13.18 -1.62
CA GLU A 118 -6.25 14.07 -2.76
C GLU A 118 -7.30 15.15 -2.48
N VAL A 119 -6.90 16.41 -2.64
CA VAL A 119 -7.84 17.52 -2.72
C VAL A 119 -8.36 17.54 -4.16
N ARG A 120 -9.68 17.50 -4.30
CA ARG A 120 -10.41 17.44 -5.57
C ARG A 120 -9.78 18.33 -6.67
N ASP A 121 -9.79 17.83 -7.92
CA ASP A 121 -9.41 18.55 -9.13
C ASP A 121 -9.84 20.04 -9.15
N GLY A 122 -8.88 20.93 -9.37
CA GLY A 122 -9.12 22.37 -9.44
C GLY A 122 -9.61 23.02 -8.15
N ALA A 123 -9.69 22.29 -7.03
CA ALA A 123 -9.94 22.87 -5.72
C ALA A 123 -8.66 23.47 -5.13
N ASP A 124 -8.84 24.36 -4.17
CA ASP A 124 -7.76 25.02 -3.46
C ASP A 124 -7.28 24.16 -2.27
N GLU A 125 -5.99 23.87 -2.21
CA GLU A 125 -5.32 23.13 -1.12
C GLU A 125 -5.55 23.78 0.25
N ARG A 126 -5.85 25.08 0.30
CA ARG A 126 -6.11 25.80 1.53
C ARG A 126 -7.34 25.24 2.26
N TYR A 127 -8.29 24.63 1.54
CA TYR A 127 -9.40 23.89 2.15
C TYR A 127 -8.93 22.74 3.04
N ALA A 128 -7.79 22.10 2.72
CA ALA A 128 -7.19 21.08 3.58
C ALA A 128 -6.26 21.71 4.64
N LEU A 129 -5.43 22.68 4.24
CA LEU A 129 -4.45 23.30 5.14
C LEU A 129 -5.09 23.97 6.35
N MET A 130 -6.25 24.62 6.17
CA MET A 130 -6.97 25.27 7.28
C MET A 130 -7.45 24.27 8.34
N LEU A 131 -7.52 22.98 8.01
CA LEU A 131 -7.94 21.93 8.94
C LEU A 131 -6.79 21.48 9.84
N LYS A 132 -5.53 21.78 9.50
CA LYS A 132 -4.34 21.33 10.25
C LYS A 132 -4.44 21.57 11.75
N SER A 133 -4.82 22.78 12.17
CA SER A 133 -4.95 23.14 13.59
C SER A 133 -5.98 22.31 14.35
N ARG A 134 -6.94 21.69 13.66
CA ARG A 134 -7.99 20.82 14.24
C ARG A 134 -7.59 19.35 14.28
N LEU A 135 -6.47 18.99 13.65
CA LEU A 135 -5.99 17.61 13.49
C LEU A 135 -4.81 17.30 14.40
N LEU A 136 -3.92 18.27 14.64
CA LEU A 136 -2.71 18.07 15.43
C LEU A 136 -3.00 17.44 16.80
N GLY A 137 -2.20 16.45 17.17
CA GLY A 137 -2.30 15.71 18.43
C GLY A 137 -3.42 14.67 18.48
N LYS A 138 -4.36 14.64 17.53
CA LYS A 138 -5.43 13.64 17.48
C LYS A 138 -4.91 12.29 17.01
N ASN A 139 -5.56 11.24 17.49
CA ASN A 139 -5.30 9.89 17.00
C ASN A 139 -5.98 9.69 15.63
N PRO A 140 -5.22 9.42 14.55
CA PRO A 140 -5.75 9.26 13.20
C PRO A 140 -6.65 8.03 13.03
N CYS A 141 -6.60 7.05 13.95
CA CYS A 141 -7.49 5.88 13.94
C CYS A 141 -8.95 6.21 14.30
N ASN A 142 -9.20 7.38 14.89
CA ASN A 142 -10.56 7.87 15.19
C ASN A 142 -11.18 8.59 13.98
N VAL A 143 -11.16 7.95 12.80
CA VAL A 143 -11.48 8.57 11.51
C VAL A 143 -12.85 9.26 11.53
N GLU A 144 -13.89 8.54 11.95
CA GLU A 144 -15.28 9.05 11.98
C GLU A 144 -15.44 10.25 12.93
N GLN A 145 -14.78 10.21 14.09
CA GLN A 145 -14.80 11.32 15.04
C GLN A 145 -14.14 12.56 14.45
N ILE A 146 -12.97 12.39 13.83
CA ILE A 146 -12.25 13.49 13.18
C ILE A 146 -13.09 14.04 12.03
N PHE A 147 -13.58 13.17 11.14
CA PHE A 147 -14.42 13.53 10.00
C PHE A 147 -15.64 14.35 10.42
N LYS A 148 -16.43 13.87 11.39
CA LYS A 148 -17.58 14.62 11.93
C LYS A 148 -17.19 15.99 12.47
N SER A 149 -16.03 16.11 13.11
CA SER A 149 -15.56 17.40 13.65
C SER A 149 -15.17 18.39 12.56
N ILE A 150 -14.64 17.92 11.43
CA ILE A 150 -14.18 18.77 10.33
C ILE A 150 -15.21 18.96 9.21
N LYS A 151 -16.25 18.11 9.14
CA LYS A 151 -17.26 18.09 8.07
C LYS A 151 -17.90 19.46 7.84
N GLN A 152 -18.16 20.20 8.90
CA GLN A 152 -18.74 21.56 8.86
C GLN A 152 -17.87 22.59 8.12
N PHE A 153 -16.57 22.35 7.97
CA PHE A 153 -15.66 23.21 7.21
C PHE A 153 -15.58 22.81 5.73
N GLY A 154 -16.26 21.73 5.34
CA GLY A 154 -16.50 21.38 3.96
C GLY A 154 -17.67 22.17 3.39
N GLY A 155 -17.62 22.47 2.09
CA GLY A 155 -18.73 23.06 1.35
C GLY A 155 -19.27 22.10 0.29
N GLN A 156 -19.89 22.65 -0.75
CA GLN A 156 -20.34 21.86 -1.90
C GLN A 156 -19.20 21.68 -2.91
N ALA A 157 -19.25 20.59 -3.68
CA ALA A 157 -18.36 20.35 -4.81
C ALA A 157 -16.86 20.50 -4.46
N ARG A 158 -16.16 21.48 -5.05
CA ARG A 158 -14.70 21.70 -4.83
C ARG A 158 -14.36 22.12 -3.41
N GLN A 159 -15.27 22.79 -2.71
CA GLN A 159 -15.05 23.22 -1.33
C GLN A 159 -15.00 22.04 -0.36
N ALA A 160 -15.65 20.91 -0.68
CA ALA A 160 -15.56 19.69 0.10
C ALA A 160 -14.19 19.02 0.03
N GLY A 161 -13.39 19.35 -1.00
CA GLY A 161 -12.16 18.62 -1.34
C GLY A 161 -11.17 18.52 -0.20
N GLY A 162 -11.06 19.55 0.66
CA GLY A 162 -10.16 19.53 1.80
C GLY A 162 -10.55 18.50 2.88
N VAL A 163 -11.85 18.40 3.18
CA VAL A 163 -12.38 17.43 4.15
C VAL A 163 -12.22 16.01 3.61
N CYS A 164 -12.53 15.78 2.34
CA CYS A 164 -12.36 14.48 1.69
C CYS A 164 -10.90 14.03 1.67
N ALA A 165 -9.97 14.94 1.34
CA ALA A 165 -8.55 14.65 1.33
C ALA A 165 -8.04 14.20 2.71
N VAL A 166 -8.48 14.89 3.77
CA VAL A 166 -8.12 14.51 5.14
C VAL A 166 -8.63 13.11 5.46
N GLU A 167 -9.90 12.81 5.19
CA GLU A 167 -10.47 11.48 5.45
C GLU A 167 -9.72 10.36 4.71
N MET A 168 -9.40 10.57 3.43
CA MET A 168 -8.59 9.62 2.64
C MET A 168 -7.22 9.38 3.27
N ALA A 169 -6.53 10.44 3.68
CA ALA A 169 -5.23 10.33 4.33
C ALA A 169 -5.30 9.60 5.68
N LEU A 170 -6.38 9.80 6.45
CA LEU A 170 -6.60 9.06 7.68
C LEU A 170 -6.79 7.57 7.41
N TRP A 171 -7.63 7.17 6.44
CA TRP A 171 -7.80 5.77 6.08
C TRP A 171 -6.52 5.09 5.57
N ASP A 172 -5.67 5.83 4.85
CA ASP A 172 -4.34 5.36 4.45
C ASP A 172 -3.45 5.10 5.68
N ILE A 173 -3.45 6.02 6.66
CA ILE A 173 -2.74 5.81 7.95
C ILE A 173 -3.28 4.60 8.68
N VAL A 174 -4.60 4.43 8.77
CA VAL A 174 -5.21 3.30 9.49
C VAL A 174 -4.83 1.97 8.83
N GLY A 175 -4.92 1.86 7.50
CA GLY A 175 -4.47 0.67 6.79
C GLY A 175 -3.01 0.32 7.09
N LYS A 176 -2.11 1.31 7.05
CA LYS A 176 -0.69 1.15 7.41
C LYS A 176 -0.50 0.77 8.88
N ALA A 177 -1.22 1.39 9.80
CA ALA A 177 -1.12 1.15 11.24
C ALA A 177 -1.52 -0.28 11.62
N TYR A 178 -2.58 -0.79 10.99
CA TYR A 178 -3.08 -2.16 11.20
C TYR A 178 -2.45 -3.19 10.24
N ASN A 179 -1.56 -2.75 9.34
CA ASN A 179 -0.95 -3.58 8.30
C ASN A 179 -1.98 -4.37 7.47
N VAL A 180 -3.06 -3.69 7.06
CA VAL A 180 -4.10 -4.22 6.19
C VAL A 180 -4.41 -3.24 5.07
N PRO A 181 -4.83 -3.70 3.89
CA PRO A 181 -5.29 -2.79 2.86
C PRO A 181 -6.58 -2.07 3.32
N ALA A 182 -6.75 -0.79 2.96
CA ALA A 182 -7.85 0.04 3.45
C ALA A 182 -9.25 -0.57 3.21
N TRP A 183 -9.46 -1.25 2.08
CA TRP A 183 -10.73 -1.93 1.78
C TRP A 183 -11.09 -3.03 2.79
N GLN A 184 -10.11 -3.64 3.47
CA GLN A 184 -10.36 -4.66 4.50
C GLN A 184 -11.12 -4.05 5.69
N LEU A 185 -10.87 -2.77 5.97
CA LEU A 185 -11.53 -2.01 7.06
C LEU A 185 -12.94 -1.57 6.69
N LEU A 186 -13.30 -1.58 5.39
CA LEU A 186 -14.60 -1.15 4.85
C LEU A 186 -15.58 -2.32 4.66
N GLY A 187 -15.34 -3.47 5.30
CA GLY A 187 -16.19 -4.65 5.21
C GLY A 187 -15.59 -5.84 4.47
N GLY A 188 -14.32 -5.77 4.07
CA GLY A 188 -13.60 -6.89 3.49
C GLY A 188 -13.75 -7.02 1.97
N ARG A 189 -13.18 -8.10 1.42
CA ARG A 189 -13.12 -8.35 -0.03
C ARG A 189 -14.46 -8.85 -0.54
N TYR A 190 -15.12 -8.05 -1.37
CA TYR A 190 -16.36 -8.44 -2.05
C TYR A 190 -16.12 -9.06 -3.45
N ARG A 191 -15.05 -8.65 -4.15
CA ARG A 191 -14.71 -9.09 -5.50
C ARG A 191 -13.20 -9.11 -5.71
N ASP A 192 -12.76 -9.90 -6.68
CA ASP A 192 -11.33 -10.05 -7.00
C ASP A 192 -10.81 -8.94 -7.91
N ASN A 193 -11.65 -8.44 -8.80
CA ASN A 193 -11.31 -7.41 -9.78
C ASN A 193 -12.40 -6.35 -9.86
N VAL A 194 -12.01 -5.10 -10.07
CA VAL A 194 -12.93 -4.00 -10.34
C VAL A 194 -12.86 -3.69 -11.83
N ARG A 195 -14.01 -3.73 -12.52
CA ARG A 195 -14.08 -3.37 -13.94
C ARG A 195 -13.88 -1.87 -14.07
N LEU A 196 -12.94 -1.46 -14.92
CA LEU A 196 -12.71 -0.07 -15.28
C LEU A 196 -13.40 0.24 -16.62
N TYR A 197 -13.82 1.48 -16.80
CA TYR A 197 -14.16 2.03 -18.11
C TYR A 197 -13.08 3.03 -18.52
N ALA A 198 -12.94 3.27 -19.82
CA ALA A 198 -12.06 4.31 -20.34
C ALA A 198 -12.87 5.42 -21.01
N ASP A 199 -12.28 6.61 -21.05
CA ASP A 199 -12.82 7.68 -21.87
C ASP A 199 -12.62 7.41 -23.36
N THR A 200 -13.57 7.87 -24.19
CA THR A 200 -13.42 7.82 -25.64
C THR A 200 -12.42 8.92 -26.04
N PRO A 201 -11.32 8.57 -26.72
CA PRO A 201 -10.36 9.56 -27.16
C PRO A 201 -10.98 10.50 -28.20
N GLU A 202 -10.71 11.79 -28.08
CA GLU A 202 -11.01 12.76 -29.13
C GLU A 202 -9.94 12.68 -30.23
N ALA A 203 -10.34 12.92 -31.48
CA ALA A 203 -9.45 12.97 -32.62
C ALA A 203 -9.95 13.95 -33.68
N SER A 204 -9.06 14.31 -34.61
CA SER A 204 -9.39 15.27 -35.68
C SER A 204 -10.22 14.67 -36.81
N SER A 205 -10.29 13.35 -36.91
CA SER A 205 -11.11 12.63 -37.89
C SER A 205 -11.75 11.36 -37.31
N PRO A 206 -12.89 10.89 -37.87
CA PRO A 206 -13.52 9.64 -37.46
C PRO A 206 -12.61 8.41 -37.57
N GLU A 207 -11.75 8.36 -38.60
CA GLU A 207 -10.82 7.25 -38.81
C GLU A 207 -9.74 7.19 -37.71
N GLU A 208 -9.19 8.35 -37.34
CA GLU A 208 -8.22 8.46 -36.26
C GLU A 208 -8.87 8.12 -34.90
N GLN A 209 -10.08 8.62 -34.66
CA GLN A 209 -10.84 8.31 -33.46
C GLN A 209 -11.09 6.80 -33.32
N LYS A 210 -11.53 6.15 -34.41
CA LYS A 210 -11.74 4.71 -34.46
C LYS A 210 -10.46 3.93 -34.17
N LYS A 211 -9.30 4.40 -34.66
CA LYS A 211 -8.00 3.78 -34.36
C LYS A 211 -7.66 3.88 -32.86
N LEU A 212 -7.88 5.04 -32.24
CA LEU A 212 -7.62 5.24 -30.81
C LEU A 212 -8.61 4.45 -29.92
N ILE A 213 -9.88 4.36 -30.33
CA ILE A 213 -10.88 3.50 -29.68
C ILE A 213 -10.47 2.03 -29.77
N ASN A 214 -10.07 1.56 -30.95
CA ASN A 214 -9.60 0.18 -31.14
C ASN A 214 -8.40 -0.12 -30.24
N LYS A 215 -7.46 0.82 -30.06
CA LYS A 215 -6.37 0.67 -29.10
C LYS A 215 -6.87 0.47 -27.66
N ARG A 216 -7.91 1.19 -27.22
CA ARG A 216 -8.51 0.99 -25.88
C ARG A 216 -9.13 -0.40 -25.74
N ILE A 217 -9.86 -0.85 -26.74
CA ILE A 217 -10.65 -2.10 -26.64
C ILE A 217 -9.75 -3.32 -26.86
N VAL A 218 -8.96 -3.33 -27.94
CA VAL A 218 -8.18 -4.48 -28.39
C VAL A 218 -6.86 -4.58 -27.61
N ASP A 219 -6.10 -3.49 -27.51
CA ASP A 219 -4.76 -3.53 -26.92
C ASP A 219 -4.80 -3.42 -25.39
N GLN A 220 -5.68 -2.56 -24.86
CA GLN A 220 -5.81 -2.33 -23.41
C GLN A 220 -6.92 -3.17 -22.74
N GLY A 221 -7.78 -3.83 -23.52
CA GLY A 221 -8.81 -4.74 -23.01
C GLY A 221 -10.02 -4.06 -22.35
N TYR A 222 -10.24 -2.76 -22.57
CA TYR A 222 -11.44 -2.10 -22.05
C TYR A 222 -12.69 -2.62 -22.73
N THR A 223 -13.65 -3.05 -21.93
CA THR A 223 -14.95 -3.51 -22.43
C THR A 223 -16.01 -2.42 -22.40
N TRP A 224 -15.82 -1.39 -21.57
CA TRP A 224 -16.74 -0.25 -21.41
C TRP A 224 -16.00 1.05 -21.72
N LEU A 225 -16.64 1.88 -22.55
CA LEU A 225 -16.16 3.22 -22.90
C LEU A 225 -17.24 4.25 -22.55
N LYS A 226 -16.83 5.38 -21.96
CA LYS A 226 -17.65 6.58 -21.89
C LYS A 226 -17.56 7.29 -23.22
N MET A 227 -18.69 7.63 -23.84
CA MET A 227 -18.75 8.35 -25.12
C MET A 227 -19.13 9.80 -24.85
N ASP A 228 -18.26 10.72 -25.26
CA ASP A 228 -18.52 12.15 -25.24
C ASP A 228 -18.71 12.61 -26.70
N VAL A 229 -19.86 13.23 -27.00
CA VAL A 229 -20.04 13.93 -28.28
C VAL A 229 -19.55 15.36 -28.07
N SER A 230 -18.36 15.67 -28.56
CA SER A 230 -17.74 16.97 -28.27
C SER A 230 -18.49 18.09 -29.00
N ILE A 231 -18.63 19.25 -28.34
CA ILE A 231 -19.18 20.46 -28.98
C ILE A 231 -18.33 20.85 -30.21
N GLY A 232 -17.03 20.54 -30.19
CA GLY A 232 -16.13 20.76 -31.32
C GLY A 232 -16.56 19.98 -32.57
N GLU A 233 -16.98 18.72 -32.41
CA GLU A 233 -17.48 17.90 -33.52
C GLU A 233 -18.84 18.35 -34.06
N LEU A 234 -19.64 19.02 -33.23
CA LEU A 234 -20.97 19.53 -33.62
C LEU A 234 -20.92 20.95 -34.19
N ARG A 235 -19.91 21.75 -33.82
CA ARG A 235 -19.77 23.16 -34.23
C ARG A 235 -19.75 23.30 -35.76
N GLY A 236 -20.56 24.23 -36.28
CA GLY A 236 -20.63 24.51 -37.72
C GLY A 236 -21.46 23.52 -38.55
N LYS A 237 -22.08 22.52 -37.92
CA LYS A 237 -23.04 21.63 -38.58
C LYS A 237 -24.46 22.19 -38.38
N PRO A 238 -25.21 22.51 -39.45
CA PRO A 238 -26.57 23.04 -39.29
C PRO A 238 -27.48 22.10 -38.50
N GLY A 239 -28.21 22.64 -37.52
CA GLY A 239 -29.19 21.89 -36.73
C GLY A 239 -28.62 21.01 -35.60
N THR A 240 -27.31 21.04 -35.34
CA THR A 240 -26.68 20.21 -34.29
C THR A 240 -26.47 20.93 -32.96
N VAL A 241 -26.57 22.27 -32.93
CA VAL A 241 -26.40 23.10 -31.74
C VAL A 241 -27.51 24.14 -31.66
N VAL A 242 -28.04 24.34 -30.46
CA VAL A 242 -28.99 25.42 -30.18
C VAL A 242 -28.14 26.68 -29.98
N ASN A 243 -28.20 27.64 -30.91
CA ASN A 243 -27.45 28.91 -30.94
C ASN A 243 -26.04 28.90 -31.58
N GLY A 244 -25.72 27.97 -32.49
CA GLY A 244 -24.41 27.96 -33.19
C GLY A 244 -24.49 28.25 -34.68
#